data_AF-A0A0F8W2N3-F1
#
_entry.id   AF-A0A0F8W2N3-F1
#
_cell.length_a   1.000
_cell.length_b   1.000
_cell.length_c   1.000
_cell.angle_alpha   90.00
_cell.angle_beta   90.00
_cell.angle_gamma   90.00
#
_symmetry.space_group_name_H-M   'P 1'
#
loop_
_entity.id
_entity.type
_entity.pdbx_description
1 polymer ?
#
loop_
_entity_poly.entity_id
_entity_poly.type
_entity_poly.pdbx_seq_one_letter_code
_entity_poly.pdbx_strand_id
1 'polypeptide(L)'
;MRKYCCVTGMILLCLSIPAAPAVGQAVVSNNYANLDANRALKDVPVTLSRIGVDGDFKTGICPSIAGQKLPAQVDVLRRAADGSIRHALVSFVLPELPAGGKVTVDWLNAKPADPPAFKWAVDKGLDLKLVLAKHDGGAITSDLGKILGGKLAASDRVKILHDGPVMKEYEIYDMPVDAAGNADKQIDVLWRLRVFTGRKSVRVACVVESCKDRVTGMTYPKKWPAFRKFKGVKLISGDKVLYEEGAYSQLDQTRYRILVWSAGQLEDIHRRPNYDYWQKHGFVCKYKWV
;
A
#
# COMPACT_ATOMS: atom_id res chain seq x y z
N MET A 1 35.81 50.48 -40.17
CA MET A 1 35.07 50.06 -38.96
C MET A 1 33.67 49.62 -39.36
N ARG A 2 33.40 48.31 -39.36
CA ARG A 2 32.05 47.76 -39.61
C ARG A 2 31.43 47.36 -38.27
N LYS A 3 30.32 47.99 -37.90
CA LYS A 3 29.52 47.64 -36.73
C LYS A 3 28.63 46.46 -37.10
N TYR A 4 28.79 45.33 -36.42
CA TYR A 4 27.85 44.20 -36.50
C TYR A 4 26.78 44.39 -35.42
N CYS A 5 25.52 44.52 -35.86
CA CYS A 5 24.34 44.54 -35.00
C CYS A 5 23.92 43.09 -34.77
N CYS A 6 24.05 42.59 -33.54
CA CYS A 6 23.63 41.24 -33.17
C CYS A 6 22.15 41.30 -32.76
N VAL A 7 21.26 40.77 -33.60
CA VAL A 7 19.83 40.61 -33.29
C VAL A 7 19.66 39.26 -32.59
N THR A 8 19.46 39.28 -31.28
CA THR A 8 19.18 38.07 -30.49
C THR A 8 17.70 37.71 -30.66
N GLY A 9 17.42 36.75 -31.55
CA GLY A 9 16.09 36.16 -31.70
C GLY A 9 15.77 35.23 -30.54
N MET A 10 14.87 35.65 -29.66
CA MET A 10 14.30 34.82 -28.61
C MET A 10 13.28 33.86 -29.24
N ILE A 11 13.70 32.62 -29.52
CA ILE A 11 12.81 31.54 -29.95
C ILE A 11 11.95 31.14 -28.76
N LEU A 12 10.72 31.64 -28.71
CA LEU A 12 9.71 31.20 -27.75
C LEU A 12 9.23 29.80 -28.19
N LEU A 13 9.85 28.75 -27.66
CA LEU A 13 9.34 27.39 -27.75
C LEU A 13 8.03 27.32 -26.95
N CYS A 14 6.91 27.53 -27.63
CA CYS A 14 5.58 27.16 -27.12
C CYS A 14 5.56 25.63 -26.96
N LEU A 15 5.86 25.14 -25.76
CA LEU A 15 5.54 23.79 -25.35
C LEU A 15 4.02 23.64 -25.42
N SER A 16 3.51 23.04 -26.48
CA SER A 16 2.10 22.71 -26.62
C SER A 16 1.73 21.72 -25.52
N ILE A 17 1.02 22.19 -24.49
CA ILE A 17 0.45 21.33 -23.46
C ILE A 17 -0.59 20.45 -24.17
N PRO A 18 -0.47 19.11 -24.11
CA PRO A 18 -1.46 18.24 -24.72
C PRO A 18 -2.85 18.55 -24.15
N ALA A 19 -3.84 18.65 -25.03
CA ALA A 19 -5.22 18.90 -24.64
C ALA A 19 -5.67 17.79 -23.67
N ALA A 20 -6.28 18.19 -22.55
CA ALA A 20 -6.81 17.24 -21.59
C ALA A 20 -7.84 16.32 -22.28
N PRO A 21 -7.86 15.02 -21.96
CA PRO A 21 -8.88 14.12 -22.48
C PRO A 21 -10.27 14.65 -22.12
N ALA A 22 -11.21 14.51 -23.07
CA ALA A 22 -12.58 14.95 -22.87
C ALA A 22 -13.18 14.28 -21.62
N VAL A 23 -13.98 15.03 -20.86
CA VAL A 23 -14.62 14.53 -19.64
C VAL A 23 -15.44 13.28 -19.97
N GLY A 24 -15.15 12.17 -19.30
CA GLY A 24 -15.85 10.89 -19.51
C GLY A 24 -15.18 9.93 -20.49
N GLN A 25 -14.15 10.35 -21.23
CA GLN A 25 -13.33 9.43 -22.01
C GLN A 25 -12.31 8.72 -21.10
N ALA A 26 -12.04 7.45 -21.39
CA ALA A 26 -10.97 6.71 -20.75
C ALA A 26 -9.61 7.33 -21.08
N VAL A 27 -8.91 7.80 -20.05
CA VAL A 27 -7.52 8.26 -20.13
C VAL A 27 -6.59 7.06 -20.32
N VAL A 28 -6.86 5.99 -19.56
CA VAL A 28 -6.11 4.73 -19.60
C VAL A 28 -6.98 3.61 -19.05
N SER A 29 -6.80 2.39 -19.56
CA SER A 29 -7.49 1.19 -19.09
C SER A 29 -6.51 0.21 -18.47
N ASN A 30 -6.91 -0.50 -17.41
CA ASN A 30 -6.11 -1.57 -16.82
C ASN A 30 -6.94 -2.84 -16.64
N ASN A 31 -6.28 -3.99 -16.78
CA ASN A 31 -6.91 -5.29 -16.58
C ASN A 31 -6.62 -5.79 -15.18
N TYR A 32 -7.66 -6.27 -14.51
CA TYR A 32 -7.61 -6.96 -13.23
C TYR A 32 -7.94 -8.40 -13.51
N ALA A 33 -7.03 -9.31 -13.16
CA ALA A 33 -7.19 -10.74 -13.38
C ALA A 33 -7.33 -11.45 -12.04
N ASN A 34 -8.26 -12.39 -11.97
CA ASN A 34 -8.28 -13.40 -10.93
C ASN A 34 -7.63 -14.66 -11.48
N LEU A 35 -6.53 -15.08 -10.87
CA LEU A 35 -5.80 -16.27 -11.32
C LEU A 35 -6.36 -17.57 -10.74
N ASP A 36 -7.26 -17.49 -9.76
CA ASP A 36 -7.98 -18.64 -9.22
C ASP A 36 -9.06 -19.07 -10.23
N ALA A 37 -8.78 -20.15 -10.96
CA ALA A 37 -9.67 -20.71 -11.98
C ALA A 37 -10.96 -21.31 -11.41
N ASN A 38 -11.04 -21.54 -10.10
CA ASN A 38 -12.13 -22.29 -9.47
C ASN A 38 -13.04 -21.43 -8.59
N ARG A 39 -12.68 -20.16 -8.36
CA ARG A 39 -13.40 -19.29 -7.43
C ARG A 39 -13.57 -17.89 -8.01
N ALA A 40 -14.82 -17.49 -8.26
CA ALA A 40 -15.15 -16.10 -8.56
C ALA A 40 -15.10 -15.26 -7.28
N LEU A 41 -14.78 -13.98 -7.42
CA LEU A 41 -14.67 -13.04 -6.31
C LEU A 41 -15.75 -11.96 -6.44
N LYS A 42 -16.30 -11.50 -5.31
CA LYS A 42 -17.35 -10.48 -5.24
C LYS A 42 -16.99 -9.39 -4.23
N ASP A 43 -17.40 -8.16 -4.53
CA ASP A 43 -17.16 -6.95 -3.73
C ASP A 43 -15.67 -6.71 -3.42
N VAL A 44 -14.83 -7.13 -4.35
CA VAL A 44 -13.37 -7.16 -4.28
C VAL A 44 -12.78 -5.78 -3.94
N PRO A 45 -12.17 -5.60 -2.76
CA PRO A 45 -11.58 -4.32 -2.38
C PRO A 45 -10.26 -4.09 -3.11
N VAL A 46 -10.14 -2.96 -3.80
CA VAL A 46 -8.93 -2.57 -4.53
C VAL A 46 -8.42 -1.24 -4.00
N THR A 47 -7.12 -1.20 -3.67
CA THR A 47 -6.39 0.04 -3.40
C THR A 47 -5.11 0.05 -4.21
N LEU A 48 -4.86 1.11 -4.98
CA LEU A 48 -3.67 1.22 -5.80
C LEU A 48 -3.19 2.67 -5.96
N SER A 49 -1.92 2.81 -6.30
CA SER A 49 -1.38 4.07 -6.80
C SER A 49 -1.74 4.27 -8.26
N ARG A 50 -2.46 5.36 -8.54
CA ARG A 50 -2.77 5.84 -9.88
C ARG A 50 -1.91 7.05 -10.18
N ILE A 51 -1.10 6.92 -11.23
CA ILE A 51 -0.25 7.98 -11.76
C ILE A 51 -0.84 8.55 -13.04
N GLY A 52 -0.72 9.84 -13.25
CA GLY A 52 -1.16 10.54 -14.46
C GLY A 52 -0.06 11.47 -14.97
N VAL A 53 -0.09 11.82 -16.25
CA VAL A 53 0.72 12.94 -16.75
C VAL A 53 -0.01 14.26 -16.56
N ASP A 54 0.71 15.36 -16.78
CA ASP A 54 0.12 16.69 -16.77
C ASP A 54 -1.05 16.74 -17.76
N GLY A 55 -2.20 17.22 -17.30
CA GLY A 55 -3.42 17.35 -18.10
C GLY A 55 -4.38 16.17 -18.05
N ASP A 56 -3.94 14.97 -17.64
CA ASP A 56 -4.78 13.75 -17.69
C ASP A 56 -6.00 13.84 -16.76
N PHE A 57 -5.77 14.19 -15.49
CA PHE A 57 -6.77 14.11 -14.43
C PHE A 57 -6.96 15.48 -13.77
N LYS A 58 -7.57 16.42 -14.51
CA LYS A 58 -7.89 17.77 -14.02
C LYS A 58 -9.13 17.78 -13.13
N THR A 59 -10.15 17.02 -13.50
CA THR A 59 -11.45 17.00 -12.82
C THR A 59 -11.48 15.99 -11.67
N GLY A 60 -10.72 14.90 -11.80
CA GLY A 60 -10.66 13.82 -10.82
C GLY A 60 -10.19 12.52 -11.46
N ILE A 61 -10.16 11.45 -10.65
CA ILE A 61 -9.88 10.08 -11.10
C ILE A 61 -11.10 9.23 -10.79
N CYS A 62 -11.77 8.72 -11.82
CA CYS A 62 -12.92 7.86 -11.66
C CYS A 62 -12.66 6.49 -12.31
N PRO A 63 -12.67 5.38 -11.55
CA PRO A 63 -12.75 4.05 -12.14
C PRO A 63 -14.13 3.82 -12.77
N SER A 64 -14.16 3.10 -13.88
CA SER A 64 -15.37 2.75 -14.61
C SER A 64 -15.27 1.32 -15.16
N ILE A 65 -16.37 0.58 -15.15
CA ILE A 65 -16.49 -0.75 -15.76
C ILE A 65 -17.67 -0.72 -16.72
N ALA A 66 -17.45 -1.10 -17.98
CA ALA A 66 -18.48 -1.09 -19.01
C ALA A 66 -19.24 0.26 -19.09
N GLY A 67 -18.52 1.37 -18.92
CA GLY A 67 -19.08 2.72 -18.91
C GLY A 67 -19.72 3.17 -17.59
N GLN A 68 -19.93 2.27 -16.62
CA GLN A 68 -20.49 2.61 -15.32
C GLN A 68 -19.40 3.08 -14.36
N LYS A 69 -19.52 4.33 -13.91
CA LYS A 69 -18.65 4.93 -12.89
C LYS A 69 -18.82 4.23 -11.56
N LEU A 70 -17.71 3.86 -10.92
CA LEU A 70 -17.72 3.27 -9.59
C LEU A 70 -17.53 4.34 -8.52
N PRO A 71 -18.16 4.19 -7.34
CA PRO A 71 -17.80 4.98 -6.18
C PRO A 71 -16.35 4.68 -5.76
N ALA A 72 -15.60 5.73 -5.48
CA ALA A 72 -14.19 5.61 -5.14
C ALA A 72 -13.76 6.70 -4.16
N GLN A 73 -12.82 6.34 -3.30
CA GLN A 73 -12.02 7.27 -2.51
C GLN A 73 -10.74 7.58 -3.29
N VAL A 74 -10.41 8.86 -3.42
CA VAL A 74 -9.21 9.34 -4.12
C VAL A 74 -8.41 10.23 -3.19
N ASP A 75 -7.33 9.70 -2.65
CA ASP A 75 -6.39 10.44 -1.80
C ASP A 75 -5.28 11.01 -2.68
N VAL A 76 -5.36 12.31 -3.01
CA VAL A 76 -4.39 12.97 -3.88
C VAL A 76 -3.07 13.18 -3.13
N LEU A 77 -2.01 12.55 -3.61
CA LEU A 77 -0.67 12.62 -3.01
C LEU A 77 0.20 13.68 -3.69
N ARG A 78 -0.03 13.95 -4.98
CA ARG A 78 0.71 14.97 -5.74
C ARG A 78 -0.10 15.54 -6.90
N ARG A 79 0.04 16.85 -7.11
CA ARG A 79 -0.47 17.58 -8.28
C ARG A 79 0.67 18.10 -9.17
N ALA A 80 0.37 18.29 -10.44
CA ALA A 80 1.21 19.01 -11.40
C ALA A 80 1.05 20.53 -11.24
N ALA A 81 1.89 21.30 -11.93
CA ALA A 81 1.81 22.76 -11.98
C ALA A 81 0.48 23.24 -12.60
N ASP A 82 -0.10 22.47 -13.53
CA ASP A 82 -1.39 22.76 -14.16
C ASP A 82 -2.61 22.32 -13.31
N GLY A 83 -2.38 21.86 -12.08
CA GLY A 83 -3.40 21.41 -11.13
C GLY A 83 -3.86 19.96 -11.31
N SER A 84 -3.50 19.30 -12.41
CA SER A 84 -3.87 17.90 -12.66
C SER A 84 -3.24 16.94 -11.63
N ILE A 85 -3.91 15.82 -11.37
CA ILE A 85 -3.45 14.83 -10.40
C ILE A 85 -2.33 13.98 -11.02
N ARG A 86 -1.14 14.05 -10.43
CA ARG A 86 0.04 13.25 -10.84
C ARG A 86 0.13 11.92 -10.14
N HIS A 87 -0.27 11.89 -8.87
CA HIS A 87 -0.27 10.68 -8.06
C HIS A 87 -1.41 10.75 -7.06
N ALA A 88 -2.23 9.72 -7.05
CA ALA A 88 -3.22 9.49 -6.01
C ALA A 88 -3.24 8.02 -5.59
N LEU A 89 -3.61 7.78 -4.35
CA LEU A 89 -4.07 6.48 -3.91
C LEU A 89 -5.57 6.39 -4.18
N VAL A 90 -6.00 5.40 -4.95
CA VAL A 90 -7.41 5.21 -5.30
C VAL A 90 -7.88 3.91 -4.68
N SER A 91 -8.95 4.00 -3.89
CA SER A 91 -9.61 2.86 -3.26
C SER A 91 -11.05 2.73 -3.72
N PHE A 92 -11.44 1.55 -4.18
CA PHE A 92 -12.78 1.26 -4.69
C PHE A 92 -13.08 -0.23 -4.52
N VAL A 93 -14.33 -0.61 -4.81
CA VAL A 93 -14.78 -2.00 -4.74
C VAL A 93 -15.15 -2.47 -6.14
N LEU A 94 -14.52 -3.55 -6.60
CA LEU A 94 -14.91 -4.26 -7.83
C LEU A 94 -16.12 -5.14 -7.50
N PRO A 95 -17.27 -4.97 -8.19
CA PRO A 95 -18.48 -5.75 -7.88
C PRO A 95 -18.27 -7.26 -8.04
N GLU A 96 -17.60 -7.64 -9.14
CA GLU A 96 -17.36 -9.04 -9.48
C GLU A 96 -16.05 -9.19 -10.25
N LEU A 97 -15.37 -10.30 -10.03
CA LEU A 97 -14.22 -10.75 -10.80
C LEU A 97 -14.35 -12.26 -11.03
N PRO A 98 -14.64 -12.71 -12.27
CA PRO A 98 -14.90 -14.12 -12.55
C PRO A 98 -13.71 -15.03 -12.22
N ALA A 99 -13.98 -16.32 -11.97
CA ALA A 99 -12.96 -17.34 -11.78
C ALA A 99 -12.07 -17.44 -13.04
N GLY A 100 -10.75 -17.38 -12.89
CA GLY A 100 -9.79 -17.34 -14.00
C GLY A 100 -9.97 -16.13 -14.96
N GLY A 101 -10.85 -15.20 -14.61
CA GLY A 101 -11.35 -14.15 -15.49
C GLY A 101 -10.60 -12.84 -15.37
N LYS A 102 -11.03 -11.88 -16.20
CA LYS A 102 -10.50 -10.52 -16.20
C LYS A 102 -11.61 -9.50 -16.28
N VAL A 103 -11.40 -8.37 -15.61
CA VAL A 103 -12.24 -7.18 -15.72
C VAL A 103 -11.35 -6.01 -16.14
N THR A 104 -11.81 -5.27 -17.14
CA THR A 104 -11.19 -4.02 -17.56
C THR A 104 -11.77 -2.88 -16.75
N VAL A 105 -10.90 -2.08 -16.14
CA VAL A 105 -11.28 -0.83 -15.48
C VAL A 105 -10.71 0.33 -16.28
N ASP A 106 -11.60 1.18 -16.75
CA ASP A 106 -11.28 2.43 -17.42
C ASP A 106 -11.11 3.55 -16.37
N TRP A 107 -10.06 4.35 -16.54
CA TRP A 107 -9.79 5.49 -15.69
C TRP A 107 -10.19 6.77 -16.40
N LEU A 108 -11.23 7.44 -15.91
CA LEU A 108 -11.79 8.64 -16.52
C LEU A 108 -11.26 9.91 -15.83
N ASN A 109 -11.12 10.98 -16.60
CA ASN A 109 -10.92 12.34 -16.07
C ASN A 109 -12.26 12.90 -15.56
N ALA A 110 -12.71 12.39 -14.42
CA ALA A 110 -13.96 12.76 -13.79
C ALA A 110 -13.91 12.54 -12.29
N LYS A 111 -14.74 13.25 -11.53
CA LYS A 111 -15.00 12.92 -10.13
C LYS A 111 -15.75 11.57 -10.06
N PRO A 112 -15.35 10.62 -9.20
CA PRO A 112 -16.12 9.40 -8.96
C PRO A 112 -17.46 9.71 -8.29
N ALA A 113 -18.37 8.75 -8.32
CA ALA A 113 -19.57 8.81 -7.49
C ALA A 113 -19.17 8.84 -6.01
N ASP A 114 -19.92 9.57 -5.18
CA ASP A 114 -19.63 9.62 -3.76
C ASP A 114 -19.96 8.25 -3.13
N PRO A 115 -18.99 7.57 -2.48
CA PRO A 115 -19.24 6.31 -1.82
C PRO A 115 -20.13 6.49 -0.58
N PRO A 116 -20.87 5.44 -0.17
CA PRO A 116 -21.64 5.48 1.06
C PRO A 116 -20.74 5.66 2.29
N ALA A 117 -21.35 6.00 3.43
CA ALA A 117 -20.64 6.10 4.69
C ALA A 117 -19.89 4.80 5.05
N PHE A 118 -18.72 4.95 5.67
CA PHE A 118 -17.90 3.81 6.06
C PHE A 118 -18.64 2.91 7.07
N LYS A 119 -18.80 1.63 6.74
CA LYS A 119 -19.38 0.63 7.62
C LYS A 119 -18.29 -0.24 8.24
N TRP A 120 -18.14 -0.17 9.55
CA TRP A 120 -17.30 -1.10 10.29
C TRP A 120 -17.96 -2.48 10.35
N ALA A 121 -17.26 -3.51 9.87
CA ALA A 121 -17.73 -4.89 9.90
C ALA A 121 -16.70 -5.89 10.46
N VAL A 122 -15.53 -5.41 10.87
CA VAL A 122 -14.55 -6.22 11.61
C VAL A 122 -15.12 -6.44 13.01
N ASP A 123 -15.26 -7.69 13.42
CA ASP A 123 -15.80 -8.06 14.73
C ASP A 123 -14.95 -7.51 15.88
N LYS A 124 -15.49 -7.52 17.11
CA LYS A 124 -14.85 -6.92 18.30
C LYS A 124 -13.43 -7.47 18.52
N GLY A 125 -12.44 -6.62 18.26
CA GLY A 125 -11.03 -6.81 18.60
C GLY A 125 -10.22 -7.51 17.51
N LEU A 126 -9.28 -6.77 16.91
CA LEU A 126 -8.18 -7.40 16.16
C LEU A 126 -7.22 -8.05 17.17
N ASP A 127 -7.51 -9.29 17.56
CA ASP A 127 -6.65 -10.10 18.45
C ASP A 127 -5.47 -10.69 17.65
N LEU A 128 -4.67 -9.81 17.06
CA LEU A 128 -3.52 -10.19 16.25
C LEU A 128 -2.25 -10.21 17.10
N LYS A 129 -1.49 -11.31 17.00
CA LYS A 129 -0.23 -11.48 17.73
C LYS A 129 0.86 -11.95 16.79
N LEU A 130 1.97 -11.21 16.75
CA LEU A 130 3.20 -11.64 16.10
C LEU A 130 4.11 -12.25 17.16
N VAL A 131 4.48 -13.51 16.98
CA VAL A 131 5.41 -14.23 17.85
C VAL A 131 6.69 -14.53 17.08
N LEU A 132 7.81 -14.06 17.60
CA LEU A 132 9.15 -14.29 17.05
C LEU A 132 9.93 -15.20 18.01
N ALA A 133 10.15 -16.45 17.62
CA ALA A 133 10.91 -17.40 18.42
C ALA A 133 12.42 -17.15 18.22
N LYS A 134 13.12 -16.60 19.22
CA LYS A 134 14.55 -16.33 19.13
C LYS A 134 15.35 -17.65 19.09
N HIS A 135 16.50 -17.64 18.42
CA HIS A 135 17.39 -18.81 18.39
C HIS A 135 17.92 -19.17 19.79
N ASP A 136 18.43 -18.18 20.52
CA ASP A 136 19.15 -18.36 21.79
C ASP A 136 18.30 -18.01 23.04
N GLY A 137 16.97 -18.13 22.97
CA GLY A 137 16.11 -17.82 24.12
C GLY A 137 14.64 -18.06 23.88
N GLY A 138 13.80 -17.45 24.71
CA GLY A 138 12.34 -17.46 24.55
C GLY A 138 11.85 -16.65 23.35
N ALA A 139 10.54 -16.58 23.19
CA ALA A 139 9.92 -15.74 22.17
C ALA A 139 9.84 -14.27 22.61
N ILE A 140 9.79 -13.38 21.63
CA ILE A 140 9.31 -12.01 21.81
C ILE A 140 8.01 -11.86 21.04
N THR A 141 7.07 -11.10 21.59
CA THR A 141 5.70 -11.00 21.08
C THR A 141 5.28 -9.55 20.95
N SER A 142 4.72 -9.20 19.79
CA SER A 142 3.95 -7.97 19.60
C SER A 142 2.47 -8.33 19.58
N ASP A 143 1.70 -7.78 20.52
CA ASP A 143 0.29 -8.13 20.77
C ASP A 143 -0.60 -6.91 20.50
N LEU A 144 -1.24 -6.91 19.33
CA LEU A 144 -2.06 -5.80 18.86
C LEU A 144 -3.29 -5.58 19.74
N GLY A 145 -3.88 -6.65 20.27
CA GLY A 145 -5.02 -6.56 21.19
C GLY A 145 -4.65 -5.78 22.44
N LYS A 146 -3.48 -6.04 23.02
CA LYS A 146 -2.94 -5.30 24.17
C LYS A 146 -2.60 -3.85 23.83
N ILE A 147 -1.95 -3.61 22.69
CA ILE A 147 -1.55 -2.26 22.26
C ILE A 147 -2.77 -1.36 22.08
N LEU A 148 -3.81 -1.88 21.42
CA LEU A 148 -5.00 -1.10 21.11
C LEU A 148 -5.93 -0.95 22.31
N GLY A 149 -5.91 -1.87 23.28
CA GLY A 149 -6.81 -1.84 24.44
C GLY A 149 -8.29 -1.76 24.04
N GLY A 150 -8.65 -2.32 22.87
CA GLY A 150 -9.98 -2.23 22.28
C GLY A 150 -10.33 -0.88 21.62
N LYS A 151 -9.40 0.08 21.53
CA LYS A 151 -9.61 1.44 21.01
C LYS A 151 -8.63 1.79 19.89
N LEU A 152 -8.89 1.27 18.68
CA LEU A 152 -8.05 1.50 17.51
C LEU A 152 -7.80 2.98 17.19
N ALA A 153 -8.78 3.86 17.37
CA ALA A 153 -8.66 5.27 16.99
C ALA A 153 -8.18 6.22 18.11
N ALA A 154 -7.99 5.73 19.34
CA ALA A 154 -7.69 6.59 20.50
C ALA A 154 -6.30 6.34 21.11
N SER A 155 -5.53 5.40 20.59
CA SER A 155 -4.15 5.17 21.04
C SER A 155 -3.20 6.15 20.36
N ASP A 156 -2.31 6.74 21.17
CA ASP A 156 -1.18 7.57 20.75
C ASP A 156 -0.17 6.82 19.85
N ARG A 157 -0.17 5.48 19.89
CA ARG A 157 0.65 4.63 19.03
C ARG A 157 0.05 4.40 17.64
N VAL A 158 -1.18 4.85 17.41
CA VAL A 158 -1.87 4.66 16.12
C VAL A 158 -1.73 5.92 15.28
N LYS A 159 -1.05 5.78 14.14
CA LYS A 159 -1.04 6.78 13.08
C LYS A 159 -2.09 6.43 12.05
N ILE A 160 -3.03 7.33 11.82
CA ILE A 160 -4.01 7.21 10.74
C ILE A 160 -3.32 7.65 9.43
N LEU A 161 -3.12 6.70 8.51
CA LEU A 161 -2.52 6.97 7.21
C LEU A 161 -3.57 7.43 6.19
N HIS A 162 -4.73 6.75 6.19
CA HIS A 162 -5.84 7.05 5.31
C HIS A 162 -7.14 6.91 6.08
N ASP A 163 -8.03 7.89 5.94
CA ASP A 163 -9.31 7.92 6.62
C ASP A 163 -10.42 8.31 5.65
N GLY A 164 -10.98 7.32 4.96
CA GLY A 164 -12.03 7.60 3.99
C GLY A 164 -13.17 6.60 3.98
N PRO A 165 -14.17 6.87 3.14
CA PRO A 165 -15.45 6.16 3.12
C PRO A 165 -15.37 4.74 2.54
N VAL A 166 -14.34 4.44 1.73
CA VAL A 166 -14.12 3.09 1.16
C VAL A 166 -13.10 2.32 1.98
N MET A 167 -12.02 3.00 2.38
CA MET A 167 -10.86 2.37 3.00
C MET A 167 -10.30 3.26 4.11
N LYS A 168 -9.96 2.62 5.23
CA LYS A 168 -9.18 3.20 6.32
C LYS A 168 -7.89 2.42 6.50
N GLU A 169 -6.78 3.12 6.69
CA GLU A 169 -5.46 2.51 6.91
C GLU A 169 -4.78 3.12 8.12
N TYR A 170 -4.28 2.23 8.97
CA TYR A 170 -3.64 2.55 10.24
C TYR A 170 -2.24 1.98 10.25
N GLU A 171 -1.30 2.73 10.80
CA GLU A 171 0.05 2.28 11.11
C GLU A 171 0.24 2.33 12.63
N ILE A 172 0.72 1.23 13.20
CA ILE A 172 0.88 1.08 14.64
C ILE A 172 2.29 0.59 14.90
N TYR A 173 3.02 1.35 15.70
CA TYR A 173 4.38 1.01 16.09
C TYR A 173 4.38 0.27 17.42
N ASP A 174 5.22 -0.77 17.51
CA ASP A 174 5.42 -1.53 18.73
C ASP A 174 6.85 -2.02 18.88
N MET A 175 7.23 -2.28 20.14
CA MET A 175 8.47 -2.95 20.50
C MET A 175 8.10 -4.30 21.15
N PRO A 176 8.32 -5.44 20.46
CA PRO A 176 7.88 -6.73 20.97
C PRO A 176 8.55 -7.05 22.30
N VAL A 177 7.79 -7.67 23.21
CA VAL A 177 8.24 -7.97 24.58
C VAL A 177 8.49 -9.46 24.79
N ASP A 178 9.42 -9.81 25.67
CA ASP A 178 9.59 -11.20 26.12
C ASP A 178 8.51 -11.62 27.14
N ALA A 179 8.61 -12.87 27.63
CA ALA A 179 7.67 -13.41 28.61
C ALA A 179 7.67 -12.65 29.96
N ALA A 180 8.75 -11.94 30.29
CA ALA A 180 8.85 -11.10 31.48
C ALA A 180 8.38 -9.65 31.23
N GLY A 181 7.92 -9.33 30.01
CA GLY A 181 7.46 -8.00 29.64
C GLY A 181 8.58 -7.04 29.24
N ASN A 182 9.82 -7.50 29.10
CA ASN A 182 10.93 -6.64 28.68
C ASN A 182 10.89 -6.44 27.16
N ALA A 183 10.87 -5.18 26.73
CA ALA A 183 10.93 -4.83 25.31
C ALA A 183 12.27 -5.23 24.67
N ASP A 184 12.22 -5.79 23.46
CA ASP A 184 13.42 -6.06 22.67
C ASP A 184 14.03 -4.73 22.21
N LYS A 185 15.32 -4.53 22.53
CA LYS A 185 16.02 -3.28 22.25
C LYS A 185 16.46 -3.15 20.78
N GLN A 186 16.30 -4.17 19.96
CA GLN A 186 16.84 -4.20 18.58
C GLN A 186 15.76 -4.38 17.52
N ILE A 187 14.67 -5.06 17.87
CA ILE A 187 13.54 -5.27 16.96
C ILE A 187 12.45 -4.26 17.23
N ASP A 188 11.92 -3.69 16.14
CA ASP A 188 10.66 -2.97 16.13
C ASP A 188 9.67 -3.69 15.23
N VAL A 189 8.38 -3.52 15.53
CA VAL A 189 7.30 -4.07 14.74
C VAL A 189 6.38 -2.94 14.30
N LEU A 190 6.21 -2.80 12.99
CA LEU A 190 5.23 -1.92 12.38
C LEU A 190 4.06 -2.75 11.87
N TRP A 191 2.90 -2.53 12.46
CA TRP A 191 1.64 -3.06 11.95
C TRP A 191 1.02 -2.06 10.99
N ARG A 192 0.64 -2.51 9.80
CA ARG A 192 -0.25 -1.75 8.91
C ARG A 192 -1.54 -2.51 8.70
N LEU A 193 -2.63 -1.89 9.11
CA LEU A 193 -3.97 -2.45 9.04
C LEU A 193 -4.74 -1.68 8.01
N ARG A 194 -5.21 -2.36 6.96
CA ARG A 194 -6.11 -1.78 5.98
C ARG A 194 -7.47 -2.43 6.07
N VAL A 195 -8.47 -1.61 6.38
CA VAL A 195 -9.85 -2.01 6.58
C VAL A 195 -10.69 -1.42 5.45
N PHE A 196 -11.54 -2.25 4.86
CA PHE A 196 -12.47 -1.84 3.82
C PHE A 196 -13.89 -1.81 4.37
N THR A 197 -14.68 -0.86 3.90
CA THR A 197 -16.09 -0.69 4.31
C THR A 197 -16.87 -1.99 4.12
N GLY A 198 -17.64 -2.40 5.13
CA GLY A 198 -18.48 -3.59 5.12
C GLY A 198 -17.75 -4.93 5.15
N ARG A 199 -16.40 -4.95 5.16
CA ARG A 199 -15.62 -6.19 5.18
C ARG A 199 -15.27 -6.63 6.60
N LYS A 200 -15.40 -7.94 6.85
CA LYS A 200 -14.98 -8.59 8.11
C LYS A 200 -13.49 -8.84 8.19
N SER A 201 -12.84 -8.99 7.04
CA SER A 201 -11.41 -9.27 6.94
C SER A 201 -10.62 -7.97 6.84
N VAL A 202 -9.48 -7.94 7.52
CA VAL A 202 -8.52 -6.84 7.51
C VAL A 202 -7.27 -7.30 6.81
N ARG A 203 -6.72 -6.46 5.93
CA ARG A 203 -5.39 -6.70 5.35
C ARG A 203 -4.35 -6.27 6.36
N VAL A 204 -3.60 -7.23 6.87
CA VAL A 204 -2.60 -7.04 7.92
C VAL A 204 -1.23 -7.17 7.28
N ALA A 205 -0.44 -6.11 7.32
CA ALA A 205 0.99 -6.20 7.10
C ALA A 205 1.71 -6.05 8.44
N CYS A 206 2.59 -7.01 8.75
CA CYS A 206 3.46 -6.92 9.90
C CYS A 206 4.90 -6.80 9.37
N VAL A 207 5.55 -5.69 9.68
CA VAL A 207 6.92 -5.40 9.25
C VAL A 207 7.81 -5.48 10.48
N VAL A 208 8.68 -6.48 10.50
CA VAL A 208 9.70 -6.65 11.54
C VAL A 208 10.95 -5.92 11.08
N GLU A 209 11.35 -4.89 11.82
CA GLU A 209 12.50 -4.05 11.48
C GLU A 209 13.68 -4.33 12.43
N SER A 210 14.87 -4.51 11.83
CA SER A 210 16.16 -4.51 12.53
C SER A 210 16.95 -3.27 12.07
N CYS A 211 16.32 -2.09 12.09
CA CYS A 211 16.82 -0.86 11.47
C CYS A 211 17.18 0.23 12.48
N LYS A 212 17.34 -0.10 13.77
CA LYS A 212 17.71 0.90 14.79
C LYS A 212 19.06 1.52 14.49
N ASP A 213 19.18 2.81 14.79
CA ASP A 213 20.37 3.60 14.52
C ASP A 213 21.61 3.00 15.18
N ARG A 214 22.69 3.00 14.42
CA ARG A 214 24.04 2.76 14.94
C ARG A 214 24.55 4.07 15.54
N VAL A 215 24.25 4.34 16.80
CA VAL A 215 24.81 5.44 17.59
C VAL A 215 26.35 5.33 17.67
N THR A 216 27.03 6.24 16.98
CA THR A 216 28.48 6.42 17.05
C THR A 216 28.94 6.67 18.49
N GLY A 217 29.95 5.95 18.97
CA GLY A 217 30.49 6.09 20.33
C GLY A 217 29.89 5.13 21.36
N MET A 218 28.82 4.40 21.04
CA MET A 218 28.53 3.16 21.76
C MET A 218 29.57 2.12 21.33
N THR A 219 30.30 1.57 22.29
CA THR A 219 31.03 0.32 22.12
C THR A 219 29.99 -0.77 21.87
N TYR A 220 29.52 -0.88 20.64
CA TYR A 220 28.77 -2.05 20.20
C TYR A 220 29.62 -3.25 20.62
N PRO A 221 29.09 -4.20 21.42
CA PRO A 221 29.85 -5.41 21.68
C PRO A 221 30.36 -5.90 20.32
N LYS A 222 31.66 -6.18 20.20
CA LYS A 222 32.32 -6.68 18.98
C LYS A 222 31.62 -7.92 18.36
N LYS A 223 30.56 -8.42 19.00
CA LYS A 223 29.66 -9.51 18.66
C LYS A 223 28.22 -9.05 18.38
N TRP A 224 27.95 -7.83 17.91
CA TRP A 224 26.64 -7.58 17.28
C TRP A 224 26.59 -8.46 16.03
N PRO A 225 25.74 -9.49 16.01
CA PRO A 225 25.75 -10.37 14.87
C PRO A 225 25.15 -9.57 13.71
N ALA A 226 25.80 -9.62 12.55
CA ALA A 226 25.24 -9.08 11.32
C ALA A 226 23.86 -9.71 10.97
N PHE A 227 23.50 -10.78 11.68
CA PHE A 227 22.28 -11.56 11.53
C PHE A 227 21.65 -11.86 12.89
N ARG A 228 20.37 -11.57 13.07
CA ARG A 228 19.57 -12.19 14.12
C ARG A 228 18.97 -13.49 13.62
N LYS A 229 19.15 -14.55 14.40
CA LYS A 229 18.57 -15.85 14.09
C LYS A 229 17.26 -16.05 14.85
N PHE A 230 16.24 -16.47 14.12
CA PHE A 230 14.97 -16.91 14.68
C PHE A 230 14.76 -18.39 14.35
N LYS A 231 14.15 -19.14 15.28
CA LYS A 231 13.67 -20.51 15.06
C LYS A 231 12.39 -20.53 14.24
N GLY A 232 11.65 -19.43 14.24
CA GLY A 232 10.43 -19.27 13.48
C GLY A 232 9.70 -17.98 13.80
N VAL A 233 8.72 -17.68 12.98
CA VAL A 233 7.77 -16.58 13.16
C VAL A 233 6.36 -17.10 12.98
N LYS A 234 5.44 -16.62 13.82
CA LYS A 234 4.01 -16.89 13.69
C LYS A 234 3.22 -15.61 13.79
N LEU A 235 2.25 -15.43 12.89
CA LEU A 235 1.20 -14.43 13.02
C LEU A 235 -0.11 -15.15 13.31
N ILE A 236 -0.75 -14.80 14.42
CA ILE A 236 -1.89 -15.51 14.97
C ILE A 236 -3.04 -14.52 15.16
N SER A 237 -4.28 -14.98 14.94
CA SER A 237 -5.52 -14.27 15.25
C SER A 237 -6.40 -15.15 16.12
N GLY A 238 -6.50 -14.87 17.42
CA GLY A 238 -7.10 -15.81 18.38
C GLY A 238 -6.38 -17.15 18.35
N ASP A 239 -7.10 -18.24 18.06
CA ASP A 239 -6.52 -19.59 17.93
C ASP A 239 -6.05 -19.94 16.50
N LYS A 240 -6.29 -19.04 15.54
CA LYS A 240 -5.98 -19.29 14.12
C LYS A 240 -4.58 -18.79 13.78
N VAL A 241 -3.73 -19.67 13.26
CA VAL A 241 -2.46 -19.29 12.63
C VAL A 241 -2.76 -18.71 11.24
N LEU A 242 -2.40 -17.45 11.01
CA LEU A 242 -2.54 -16.77 9.73
C LEU A 242 -1.28 -16.91 8.86
N TYR A 243 -0.12 -17.00 9.50
CA TYR A 243 1.17 -17.17 8.85
C TYR A 243 2.14 -17.88 9.79
N GLU A 244 2.95 -18.77 9.22
CA GLU A 244 4.03 -19.43 9.93
C GLU A 244 5.20 -19.67 8.97
N GLU A 245 6.40 -19.35 9.41
CA GLU A 245 7.64 -19.70 8.72
C GLU A 245 8.63 -20.26 9.76
N GLY A 246 9.42 -21.25 9.32
CA GLY A 246 10.46 -21.88 10.12
C GLY A 246 11.68 -20.97 10.36
N ALA A 247 12.82 -21.59 10.65
CA ALA A 247 14.01 -20.84 11.01
C ALA A 247 14.47 -19.88 9.89
N TYR A 248 14.76 -18.64 10.25
CA TYR A 248 15.27 -17.63 9.33
C TYR A 248 16.30 -16.72 10.01
N SER A 249 17.12 -16.07 9.20
CA SER A 249 18.10 -15.08 9.65
C SER A 249 17.71 -13.70 9.13
N GLN A 250 17.45 -12.77 10.04
CA GLN A 250 17.21 -11.37 9.70
C GLN A 250 18.53 -10.61 9.72
N LEU A 251 18.90 -10.03 8.59
CA LEU A 251 20.07 -9.18 8.44
C LEU A 251 19.88 -7.85 9.19
N ASP A 252 20.96 -7.30 9.73
CA ASP A 252 20.95 -5.94 10.22
C ASP A 252 20.56 -4.95 9.10
N GLN A 253 19.85 -3.88 9.46
CA GLN A 253 19.31 -2.88 8.53
C GLN A 253 18.34 -3.45 7.48
N THR A 254 17.71 -4.59 7.77
CA THR A 254 16.69 -5.17 6.90
C THR A 254 15.32 -5.24 7.56
N ARG A 255 14.31 -5.29 6.69
CA ARG A 255 12.91 -5.43 7.04
C ARG A 255 12.40 -6.77 6.53
N TYR A 256 11.75 -7.51 7.41
CA TYR A 256 11.03 -8.71 7.05
C TYR A 256 9.53 -8.42 7.10
N ARG A 257 8.81 -8.68 6.01
CA ARG A 257 7.41 -8.28 5.85
C ARG A 257 6.51 -9.49 5.67
N ILE A 258 5.56 -9.63 6.59
CA ILE A 258 4.45 -10.57 6.49
C ILE A 258 3.23 -9.80 5.97
N LEU A 259 2.47 -10.40 5.06
CA LEU A 259 1.22 -9.86 4.56
C LEU A 259 0.14 -10.93 4.52
N VAL A 260 -0.95 -10.72 5.25
CA VAL A 260 -2.08 -11.65 5.31
C VAL A 260 -3.42 -10.91 5.33
N TRP A 261 -4.49 -11.68 5.23
CA TRP A 261 -5.86 -11.24 5.48
C TRP A 261 -6.40 -12.00 6.70
N SER A 262 -6.98 -11.29 7.67
CA SER A 262 -7.37 -11.88 8.97
C SER A 262 -8.41 -12.99 8.86
N ALA A 263 -9.36 -12.88 7.93
CA ALA A 263 -10.36 -13.92 7.69
C ALA A 263 -9.87 -15.05 6.75
N GLY A 264 -8.58 -15.10 6.41
CA GLY A 264 -8.02 -15.95 5.35
C GLY A 264 -7.79 -15.17 4.06
N GLN A 265 -6.97 -15.73 3.15
CA GLN A 265 -6.60 -15.07 1.91
C GLN A 265 -7.84 -14.71 1.12
N LEU A 266 -8.12 -13.41 1.08
CA LEU A 266 -9.28 -12.91 0.37
C LEU A 266 -9.08 -13.22 -1.12
N GLU A 267 -8.00 -12.78 -1.73
CA GLU A 267 -7.98 -12.65 -3.19
C GLU A 267 -6.55 -12.72 -3.77
N ASP A 268 -6.38 -13.42 -4.89
CA ASP A 268 -5.17 -13.42 -5.72
C ASP A 268 -5.42 -12.59 -6.99
N ILE A 269 -5.48 -11.28 -6.82
CA ILE A 269 -5.79 -10.35 -7.90
C ILE A 269 -4.52 -9.75 -8.47
N HIS A 270 -4.38 -9.91 -9.78
CA HIS A 270 -3.25 -9.42 -10.54
C HIS A 270 -3.72 -8.25 -11.39
N ARG A 271 -3.28 -7.05 -11.01
CA ARG A 271 -3.41 -5.88 -11.88
C ARG A 271 -2.30 -5.93 -12.92
N ARG A 272 -2.67 -5.88 -14.19
CA ARG A 272 -1.76 -5.62 -15.31
C ARG A 272 -1.83 -4.13 -15.66
N PRO A 273 -0.85 -3.31 -15.25
CA PRO A 273 -0.82 -1.92 -15.66
C PRO A 273 -0.67 -1.82 -17.18
N ASN A 274 -1.19 -0.74 -17.77
CA ASN A 274 -0.95 -0.43 -19.18
C ASN A 274 0.51 0.01 -19.32
N TYR A 275 1.35 -0.94 -19.73
CA TYR A 275 2.79 -0.74 -19.84
C TYR A 275 3.16 0.29 -20.90
N ASP A 276 2.45 0.30 -22.04
CA ASP A 276 2.69 1.26 -23.13
C ASP A 276 2.47 2.70 -22.65
N TYR A 277 1.40 2.94 -21.91
CA TYR A 277 1.15 4.23 -21.27
C TYR A 277 2.29 4.57 -20.29
N TRP A 278 2.76 3.62 -19.48
CA TRP A 278 3.89 3.88 -18.57
C TRP A 278 5.19 4.22 -19.28
N GLN A 279 5.52 3.49 -20.35
CA GLN A 279 6.74 3.69 -21.11
C GLN A 279 6.70 4.99 -21.92
N LYS A 280 5.58 5.27 -22.59
CA LYS A 280 5.36 6.51 -23.36
C LYS A 280 5.56 7.75 -22.51
N HIS A 281 5.13 7.69 -21.25
CA HIS A 281 5.13 8.83 -20.34
C HIS A 281 6.28 8.81 -19.32
N GLY A 282 7.22 7.88 -19.43
CA GLY A 282 8.44 7.86 -18.61
C GLY A 282 8.22 7.51 -17.14
N PHE A 283 7.16 6.76 -16.82
CA PHE A 283 6.90 6.28 -15.45
C PHE A 283 7.75 5.07 -15.06
N VAL A 284 8.39 4.43 -16.04
CA VAL A 284 9.33 3.34 -15.84
C VAL A 284 10.68 3.73 -16.41
N CYS A 285 11.77 3.27 -15.77
CA CYS A 285 13.11 3.43 -16.30
C CYS A 285 13.18 2.80 -17.70
N LYS A 286 13.64 3.56 -18.68
CA LYS A 286 14.00 3.01 -19.99
C LYS A 286 15.35 2.32 -19.84
N TYR A 287 15.35 1.10 -19.32
CA TYR A 287 16.54 0.26 -19.41
C TYR A 287 16.75 -0.07 -20.89
N LYS A 288 17.62 0.69 -21.56
CA LYS A 288 18.20 0.26 -22.83
C LYS A 288 19.09 -0.92 -22.50
N TRP A 289 18.67 -2.11 -22.89
CA TRP A 289 19.64 -3.15 -23.23
C TRP A 289 20.30 -2.64 -24.52
N VAL A 290 21.52 -2.13 -24.37
CA VAL A 290 22.40 -1.79 -25.51
C VAL A 290 23.09 -3.07 -25.95
#